data_AF-A0A821SAD1-F1
#
_entry.id   AF-A0A821SAD1-F1
#
_cell.length_a   1.000
_cell.length_b   1.000
_cell.length_c   1.000
_cell.angle_alpha   90.00
_cell.angle_beta   90.00
_cell.angle_gamma   90.00
#
_symmetry.space_group_name_H-M   'P 1'
#
loop_
_entity.id
_entity.type
_entity.pdbx_description
1 polymer ?
#
loop_
_entity_poly.entity_id
_entity_poly.type
_entity_poly.pdbx_seq_one_letter_code
_entity_poly.pdbx_strand_id
1 'polypeptide(L)'
;AIKPICQALEIDRQQCDQAMIPVSFNGLDPLFMYTQLLKEALLDIEDDDKKSIKDLADYCCEQDDIPEDQIKQVEREYRNHTPIWWYTAETFMYPMLNRGLRQMDV
;
A
#
# COMPACT_ATOMS: atom_id res chain seq x y z
N ALA A 1 -8.16 2.62 1.47
CA ALA A 1 -7.10 1.61 1.73
C ALA A 1 -6.74 1.45 3.21
N ILE A 2 -6.41 2.51 3.98
CA ILE A 2 -5.87 2.36 5.36
C ILE A 2 -6.91 1.94 6.41
N LYS A 3 -8.14 2.46 6.33
CA LYS A 3 -9.21 2.17 7.32
C LYS A 3 -9.53 0.68 7.52
N PRO A 4 -9.69 -0.13 6.45
CA PRO A 4 -9.90 -1.57 6.58
C PRO A 4 -8.76 -2.28 7.29
N ILE A 5 -7.51 -1.87 7.02
CA ILE A 5 -6.31 -2.44 7.67
C ILE A 5 -6.34 -2.15 9.16
N CYS A 6 -6.63 -0.91 9.57
CA CYS A 6 -6.74 -0.56 10.99
C CYS A 6 -7.85 -1.35 11.70
N GLN A 7 -8.99 -1.57 11.04
CA GLN A 7 -10.11 -2.33 11.60
C GLN A 7 -9.78 -3.82 11.76
N ALA A 8 -9.14 -4.44 10.76
CA ALA A 8 -8.70 -5.82 10.85
C ALA A 8 -7.69 -6.01 11.99
N LEU A 9 -6.72 -5.09 12.11
CA LEU A 9 -5.74 -5.11 13.20
C LEU A 9 -6.37 -4.91 14.59
N GLU A 10 -7.41 -4.08 14.72
CA GLU A 10 -8.13 -3.91 15.98
C GLU A 10 -8.91 -5.16 16.40
N ILE A 11 -9.55 -5.84 15.44
CA ILE A 11 -10.28 -7.09 15.67
C ILE A 11 -9.32 -8.19 16.12
N ASP A 12 -8.20 -8.36 15.42
CA ASP A 12 -7.18 -9.37 15.75
C ASP A 12 -6.50 -9.07 17.09
N ARG A 13 -6.23 -7.80 17.40
CA ARG A 13 -5.68 -7.37 18.69
C ARG A 13 -6.60 -7.76 19.84
N GLN A 14 -7.92 -7.58 19.71
CA GLN A 14 -8.88 -7.98 20.74
C GLN A 14 -8.92 -9.50 20.97
N GLN A 15 -8.57 -10.30 19.97
CA GLN A 15 -8.48 -11.76 20.08
C GLN A 15 -7.13 -12.23 20.67
N CYS A 16 -6.06 -11.44 20.53
CA CYS A 16 -4.71 -11.78 21.00
C CYS A 16 -4.43 -11.52 22.50
N ASP A 17 -5.32 -10.85 23.24
CA ASP A 17 -5.09 -10.45 24.64
C ASP A 17 -4.93 -11.63 25.64
N GLN A 18 -4.99 -12.90 25.21
CA GLN A 18 -4.83 -14.07 26.09
C GLN A 18 -3.46 -14.78 26.09
N ALA A 19 -2.46 -14.35 25.31
CA ALA A 19 -1.12 -14.92 25.44
C ALA A 19 -0.02 -13.99 24.91
N MET A 20 0.32 -12.95 25.68
CA MET A 20 1.55 -12.18 25.45
C MET A 20 2.75 -13.05 25.87
N ILE A 21 3.08 -14.05 25.07
CA ILE A 21 4.36 -14.75 25.12
C ILE A 21 5.38 -13.75 24.56
N PRO A 22 6.42 -13.37 25.31
CA PRO A 22 7.52 -12.59 24.75
C PRO A 22 8.26 -13.53 23.79
N VAL A 23 7.89 -13.49 22.52
CA VAL A 23 8.57 -14.29 21.50
C VAL A 23 9.92 -13.62 21.25
N SER A 24 10.93 -14.01 22.02
CA SER A 24 12.29 -13.98 21.52
C SER A 24 12.32 -14.98 20.37
N PHE A 25 12.03 -14.51 19.16
CA PHE A 25 12.12 -15.31 17.94
C PHE A 25 13.57 -15.79 17.82
N ASN A 26 13.82 -17.03 18.23
CA ASN A 26 15.13 -17.65 18.21
C ASN A 26 15.60 -17.78 16.76
N GLY A 27 16.33 -16.78 16.27
CA GLY A 27 17.03 -16.80 14.98
C GLY A 27 16.23 -16.37 13.75
N LEU A 28 14.99 -15.91 13.88
CA LEU A 28 14.25 -15.28 12.78
C LEU A 28 14.36 -13.77 12.89
N ASP A 29 14.72 -13.12 11.79
CA ASP A 29 14.76 -11.66 11.69
C ASP A 29 13.35 -11.11 11.96
N PRO A 30 13.15 -10.26 12.99
CA PRO A 30 11.87 -9.60 13.21
C PRO A 30 11.30 -8.95 11.95
N LEU A 31 12.16 -8.39 11.09
CA LEU A 31 11.75 -7.80 9.81
C LEU A 31 11.10 -8.81 8.88
N PHE A 32 11.53 -10.08 8.90
CA PHE A 32 10.91 -11.15 8.13
C PHE A 32 9.47 -11.40 8.60
N MET A 33 9.25 -11.49 9.91
CA MET A 33 7.90 -11.66 10.48
C MET A 33 7.00 -10.48 10.14
N TYR A 34 7.49 -9.24 10.30
CA TYR A 34 6.73 -8.04 9.92
C TYR A 34 6.40 -8.01 8.42
N THR A 35 7.37 -8.33 7.56
CA THR A 35 7.18 -8.36 6.10
C THR A 35 6.20 -9.46 5.71
N GLN A 36 6.26 -10.62 6.36
CA GLN A 36 5.39 -11.75 6.05
C GLN A 36 3.94 -11.49 6.46
N LEU A 37 3.72 -10.92 7.64
CA LEU A 37 2.40 -10.48 8.11
C LEU A 37 1.84 -9.35 7.25
N LEU A 38 2.67 -8.35 6.90
CA LEU A 38 2.26 -7.26 6.01
C LEU A 38 1.86 -7.79 4.64
N LYS A 39 2.64 -8.71 4.06
CA LYS A 39 2.32 -9.34 2.77
C LYS A 39 0.97 -10.07 2.81
N GLU A 40 0.73 -10.86 3.85
CA GLU A 40 -0.53 -11.61 4.01
C GLU A 40 -1.72 -10.66 4.18
N ALA A 41 -1.60 -9.67 5.08
CA ALA A 41 -2.63 -8.66 5.27
C ALA A 41 -2.93 -7.87 3.98
N LEU A 42 -1.92 -7.54 3.18
CA LEU A 42 -2.11 -6.88 1.88
C LEU A 42 -2.80 -7.77 0.84
N LEU A 43 -2.55 -9.08 0.86
CA LEU A 43 -3.19 -10.04 -0.04
C LEU A 43 -4.65 -10.31 0.33
N ASP A 44 -4.99 -10.19 1.61
CA ASP A 44 -6.35 -10.39 2.13
C ASP A 44 -7.27 -9.17 1.94
N ILE A 45 -6.73 -8.01 1.54
CA ILE A 45 -7.54 -6.84 1.23
C ILE A 45 -8.32 -7.11 -0.06
N GLU A 46 -9.65 -7.11 0.03
CA GLU A 46 -10.52 -7.01 -1.14
C GLU A 46 -10.32 -5.63 -1.78
N ASP A 47 -9.53 -5.56 -2.85
CA ASP A 47 -9.33 -4.34 -3.63
C ASP A 47 -10.25 -4.33 -4.86
N ASP A 48 -11.05 -3.26 -4.99
CA ASP A 48 -11.68 -2.94 -6.27
C ASP A 48 -10.71 -2.05 -7.05
N ASP A 49 -9.84 -2.68 -7.82
CA ASP A 49 -8.85 -2.01 -8.65
C ASP A 49 -9.44 -0.84 -9.47
N LYS A 50 -10.69 -0.91 -9.93
CA LYS A 50 -11.28 0.19 -10.72
C LYS A 50 -11.51 1.41 -9.84
N LYS A 51 -12.05 1.18 -8.66
CA LYS A 51 -12.32 2.23 -7.69
C LYS A 51 -11.02 2.80 -7.13
N SER A 52 -10.07 1.95 -6.75
CA SER A 52 -8.80 2.37 -6.16
C SER A 52 -7.95 3.20 -7.12
N ILE A 53 -7.93 2.85 -8.41
CA ILE A 53 -7.23 3.67 -9.43
C ILE A 53 -7.94 4.97 -9.73
N LYS A 54 -9.28 4.97 -9.71
CA LYS A 54 -10.04 6.21 -9.84
C LYS A 54 -9.79 7.15 -8.65
N ASP A 55 -9.87 6.62 -7.43
CA ASP A 55 -9.62 7.40 -6.20
C ASP A 55 -8.19 7.98 -6.22
N LEU A 56 -7.20 7.22 -6.72
CA LEU A 56 -5.84 7.70 -6.93
C LEU A 56 -5.78 8.83 -7.96
N ALA A 57 -6.44 8.67 -9.11
CA ALA A 57 -6.46 9.69 -10.16
C ALA A 57 -7.15 10.98 -9.72
N ASP A 58 -8.26 10.86 -8.98
CA ASP A 58 -8.99 11.98 -8.39
C ASP A 58 -8.08 12.74 -7.39
N TYR A 59 -7.34 12.03 -6.53
CA TYR A 59 -6.34 12.65 -5.64
C TYR A 59 -5.22 13.36 -6.41
N CYS A 60 -4.73 12.76 -7.50
CA CYS A 60 -3.68 13.35 -8.33
C CYS A 60 -4.17 14.63 -9.04
N CYS A 61 -5.45 14.70 -9.43
CA CYS A 61 -6.04 15.89 -10.04
C CYS A 61 -6.04 17.09 -9.08
N GLU A 62 -6.01 16.86 -7.77
CA GLU A 62 -5.91 17.90 -6.75
C GLU A 62 -4.47 18.39 -6.51
N GLN A 63 -3.46 17.76 -7.11
CA GLN A 63 -2.05 18.14 -6.95
C GLN A 63 -1.60 19.05 -8.09
N ASP A 64 -0.94 20.16 -7.75
CA ASP A 64 -0.48 21.15 -8.73
C ASP A 64 0.73 20.68 -9.57
N ASP A 65 1.45 19.64 -9.12
CA ASP A 65 2.71 19.18 -9.70
C ASP A 65 2.58 17.98 -10.64
N ILE A 66 1.35 17.49 -10.89
CA ILE A 66 1.10 16.32 -11.72
C ILE A 66 0.39 16.73 -13.02
N PRO A 67 1.00 16.48 -14.19
CA PRO A 67 0.37 16.77 -15.47
C PRO A 67 -0.89 15.94 -15.71
N GLU A 68 -1.98 16.60 -16.14
CA GLU A 68 -3.29 15.98 -16.39
C GLU A 68 -3.23 14.83 -17.41
N ASP A 69 -2.34 14.92 -18.40
CA ASP A 69 -2.11 13.88 -19.41
C ASP A 69 -1.53 12.60 -18.81
N GLN A 70 -0.63 12.71 -17.82
CA GLN A 70 -0.11 11.54 -17.12
C GLN A 70 -1.17 10.90 -16.21
N ILE A 71 -2.04 11.70 -15.59
CA ILE A 71 -3.16 11.18 -14.78
C ILE A 71 -4.11 10.36 -15.66
N LYS A 72 -4.51 10.91 -16.82
CA LYS A 72 -5.34 10.21 -17.80
C LYS A 72 -4.68 8.96 -18.35
N GLN A 73 -3.35 8.96 -18.48
CA GLN A 73 -2.60 7.78 -18.87
C GLN A 73 -2.75 6.67 -17.81
N VAL A 74 -2.57 6.99 -16.53
CA VAL A 74 -2.76 6.03 -15.44
C VAL A 74 -4.19 5.48 -15.45
N GLU A 75 -5.22 6.31 -15.49
CA GLU A 75 -6.62 5.83 -15.50
C GLU A 75 -6.92 4.84 -16.63
N ARG A 76 -6.37 5.10 -17.83
CA ARG A 76 -6.61 4.28 -19.01
C ARG A 76 -5.76 3.02 -19.07
N GLU A 77 -4.49 3.14 -18.70
CA GLU A 77 -3.45 2.15 -19.02
C GLU A 77 -2.97 1.39 -17.79
N TYR A 78 -3.43 1.71 -16.58
CA TYR A 78 -2.93 1.09 -15.34
C TYR A 78 -2.86 -0.43 -15.44
N ARG A 79 -3.92 -1.07 -15.96
CA ARG A 79 -4.03 -2.53 -16.12
C ARG A 79 -3.21 -3.14 -17.25
N ASN A 80 -2.74 -2.33 -18.18
CA ASN A 80 -1.93 -2.82 -19.29
C ASN A 80 -0.48 -3.08 -18.86
N HIS A 81 -0.11 -2.64 -17.66
CA HIS A 81 1.23 -2.72 -17.12
C HIS A 81 1.22 -3.35 -15.71
N THR A 82 2.36 -3.90 -15.31
CA THR A 82 2.52 -4.42 -13.96
C THR A 82 2.80 -3.28 -12.98
N PRO A 83 2.52 -3.46 -11.66
CA PRO A 83 2.90 -2.46 -10.65
C PRO A 83 4.39 -2.10 -10.67
N ILE A 84 5.27 -3.07 -10.94
CA ILE A 84 6.71 -2.85 -11.07
C ILE A 84 7.02 -1.93 -12.26
N TRP A 85 6.29 -2.08 -13.37
CA TRP A 85 6.45 -1.19 -14.52
C TRP A 85 6.10 0.25 -14.15
N TRP A 86 4.98 0.50 -13.45
CA TRP A 86 4.61 1.84 -12.99
C TRP A 86 5.63 2.44 -12.02
N TYR A 87 6.28 1.61 -11.21
CA TYR A 87 7.34 2.06 -10.31
C TYR A 87 8.64 2.38 -11.04
N THR A 88 8.93 1.75 -12.18
CA THR A 88 10.21 1.93 -12.88
C THR A 88 10.13 2.82 -14.12
N ALA A 89 8.93 3.04 -14.66
CA ALA A 89 8.69 3.94 -15.77
C ALA A 89 8.86 5.40 -15.36
N GLU A 90 9.24 6.26 -16.31
CA GLU A 90 9.35 7.71 -16.15
C GLU A 90 7.95 8.35 -16.10
N THR A 91 7.26 8.14 -14.98
CA THR A 91 5.92 8.67 -14.69
C THR A 91 5.92 9.31 -13.30
N PHE A 92 4.90 10.12 -12.99
CA PHE A 92 4.75 10.70 -11.66
C PHE A 92 4.59 9.65 -10.52
N MET A 93 4.26 8.39 -10.86
CA MET A 93 4.07 7.32 -9.88
C MET A 93 5.34 7.00 -9.08
N TYR A 94 6.51 6.97 -9.72
CA TYR A 94 7.79 6.70 -9.04
C TYR A 94 8.11 7.74 -7.94
N PRO A 95 8.17 9.06 -8.22
CA PRO A 95 8.48 10.04 -7.19
C PRO A 95 7.37 10.14 -6.13
N MET A 96 6.10 9.96 -6.51
CA MET A 96 4.97 9.95 -5.57
C MET A 96 5.06 8.77 -4.58
N LEU A 97 5.22 7.54 -5.08
CA LEU A 97 5.30 6.35 -4.24
C LEU A 97 6.51 6.42 -3.30
N ASN A 98 7.68 6.83 -3.80
CA ASN A 98 8.86 6.97 -2.95
C ASN A 98 8.72 8.08 -1.92
N ARG A 99 7.99 9.17 -2.22
CA ARG A 99 7.67 10.20 -1.23
C ARG A 99 6.75 9.64 -0.15
N GLY A 100 5.69 8.93 -0.53
CA GLY A 100 4.78 8.27 0.40
C GLY A 100 5.50 7.29 1.32
N LEU A 101 6.32 6.40 0.75
CA LEU A 101 7.11 5.43 1.53
C LEU A 101 8.07 6.09 2.52
N ARG A 102 8.73 7.20 2.14
CA ARG A 102 9.58 7.98 3.06
C ARG A 102 8.78 8.67 4.17
N GLN A 103 7.52 9.01 3.92
CA GLN A 103 6.64 9.66 4.90
C GLN A 103 5.93 8.66 5.82
N MET A 104 5.84 7.39 5.44
CA MET A 104 5.30 6.33 6.31
C MET A 104 6.18 6.02 7.52
N ASP A 105 7.39 6.60 7.60
CA ASP A 105 8.39 6.39 8.66
C ASP A 105 8.26 7.41 9.83
N VAL A 106 7.04 7.92 10.10
CA VAL A 106 6.74 8.85 11.21
C VAL A 106 5.50 8.42 11.99
#